data_AF-A0A067P545-F1
#
_entry.id   AF-A0A067P545-F1
#
_cell.length_a   1.000
_cell.length_b   1.000
_cell.length_c   1.000
_cell.angle_alpha   90.00
_cell.angle_beta   90.00
_cell.angle_gamma   90.00
#
_symmetry.space_group_name_H-M   'P 1'
#
loop_
_entity.id
_entity.type
_entity.pdbx_description
1 polymer ?
#
loop_
_entity_poly.entity_id
_entity_poly.type
_entity_poly.pdbx_seq_one_letter_code
_entity_poly.pdbx_strand_id
1 'polypeptide(L)'
;MPNLSAQVFKPVELPELPPLPSHPPHLSEFKPTVRLTRDRLDLMLKTIPEGFLQPQEIDLLIYVLDTRQAALAFTDEERGFFSSEYFPNYEMPTIEHIPWQLPPIRMPKAMEDPVRRLIKQHCKTGKFEDS
;
A
#
# COMPACT_ATOMS: atom_id res chain seq x y z
N MET A 1 -24.47 18.04 16.59
CA MET A 1 -23.58 18.78 15.66
C MET A 1 -22.35 17.91 15.43
N PRO A 2 -21.87 17.73 14.19
CA PRO A 2 -20.62 17.00 13.94
C PRO A 2 -19.49 17.64 14.74
N ASN A 3 -18.66 16.83 15.41
CA ASN A 3 -17.46 17.34 16.07
C ASN A 3 -16.42 17.70 15.01
N LEU A 4 -16.41 18.97 14.58
CA LEU A 4 -15.47 19.45 13.55
C LEU A 4 -13.99 19.32 13.99
N SER A 5 -13.72 19.15 15.29
CA SER A 5 -12.37 18.95 15.82
C SER A 5 -11.89 17.49 15.77
N ALA A 6 -12.79 16.52 15.52
CA ALA A 6 -12.44 15.11 15.45
C ALA A 6 -11.61 14.76 14.20
N GLN A 7 -11.68 15.59 13.16
CA GLN A 7 -11.03 15.33 11.87
C GLN A 7 -9.94 16.36 11.54
N VAL A 8 -9.11 16.67 12.53
CA VAL A 8 -7.93 17.51 12.32
C VAL A 8 -6.74 16.63 11.94
N PHE A 9 -6.26 16.79 10.71
CA PHE A 9 -5.06 16.10 10.24
C PHE A 9 -3.81 16.74 10.84
N LYS A 10 -2.83 15.92 11.24
CA LYS A 10 -1.51 16.43 11.62
C LYS A 10 -0.64 16.57 10.37
N PRO A 11 0.11 17.68 10.22
CA PRO A 11 1.07 17.80 9.14
C PRO A 11 2.14 16.73 9.28
N VAL A 12 2.57 16.17 8.15
CA VAL A 12 3.71 15.25 8.09
C VAL A 12 4.97 16.10 7.95
N GLU A 13 5.90 15.97 8.89
CA GLU A 13 7.23 16.56 8.74
C GLU A 13 8.04 15.71 7.76
N LEU A 14 8.39 16.29 6.62
CA LEU A 14 9.20 15.62 5.62
C LEU A 14 10.68 15.73 6.04
N PRO A 15 11.39 14.60 6.18
CA PRO A 15 12.82 14.66 6.45
C PRO A 15 13.57 15.26 5.25
N GLU A 16 14.71 15.90 5.52
CA GLU A 16 15.62 16.29 4.44
C GLU A 16 16.08 15.03 3.69
N LEU A 17 15.83 15.00 2.38
CA LEU A 17 16.21 13.87 1.55
C LEU A 17 17.69 14.02 1.15
N PRO A 18 18.51 12.96 1.29
CA PRO A 18 19.86 12.99 0.77
C PRO A 18 19.83 13.18 -0.76
N PRO A 19 20.83 13.88 -1.33
CA PRO A 19 20.92 14.00 -2.78
C PRO A 19 21.07 12.63 -3.43
N LEU A 20 20.60 12.51 -4.67
CA LEU A 20 20.80 11.30 -5.45
C LEU A 20 22.29 11.07 -5.72
N PRO A 21 22.78 9.82 -5.69
CA PRO A 21 24.18 9.53 -6.00
C PRO A 21 24.46 9.83 -7.47
N SER A 22 25.56 10.55 -7.75
CA SER A 22 26.04 10.77 -9.12
C SER A 22 26.64 9.50 -9.75
N HIS A 23 27.05 8.56 -8.91
CA HIS A 23 27.58 7.25 -9.30
C HIS A 23 26.82 6.17 -8.53
N PRO A 24 25.62 5.76 -9.00
CA PRO A 24 24.84 4.72 -8.35
C PRO A 24 25.57 3.36 -8.41
N PRO A 25 25.32 2.46 -7.45
CA PRO A 25 25.79 1.08 -7.53
C PRO A 25 25.28 0.41 -8.79
N HIS A 26 26.14 -0.38 -9.43
CA HIS A 26 25.76 -1.08 -10.66
C HIS A 26 24.72 -2.17 -10.38
N LEU A 27 23.82 -2.45 -11.32
CA LEU A 27 22.79 -3.50 -11.20
C LEU A 27 23.36 -4.87 -10.80
N SER A 28 24.61 -5.20 -11.19
CA SER A 28 25.24 -6.46 -10.80
C SER A 28 25.46 -6.59 -9.29
N GLU A 29 25.51 -5.48 -8.56
CA GLU A 29 25.70 -5.45 -7.11
C GLU A 29 24.38 -5.54 -6.35
N PHE A 30 23.24 -5.46 -7.05
CA PHE A 30 21.92 -5.56 -6.45
C PHE A 30 21.72 -6.89 -5.73
N LYS A 31 21.35 -6.81 -4.45
CA LYS A 31 21.03 -7.97 -3.61
C LYS A 31 19.52 -8.04 -3.42
N PRO A 32 18.85 -9.07 -3.94
CA PRO A 32 17.40 -9.22 -3.77
C PRO A 32 17.01 -9.20 -2.30
N THR A 33 15.94 -8.48 -2.00
CA THR A 33 15.37 -8.43 -0.66
C THR A 33 14.05 -9.22 -0.62
N VAL A 34 13.45 -9.30 0.56
CA VAL A 34 12.12 -9.92 0.73
C VAL A 34 11.07 -9.20 -0.11
N ARG A 35 11.18 -7.87 -0.28
CA ARG A 35 10.17 -7.06 -0.98
C ARG A 35 10.53 -6.81 -2.43
N LEU A 36 11.79 -6.49 -2.74
CA LEU A 36 12.27 -6.31 -4.11
C LEU A 36 13.06 -7.55 -4.51
N THR A 37 12.35 -8.58 -4.96
CA THR A 37 12.98 -9.80 -5.49
C THR A 37 13.53 -9.57 -6.88
N ARG A 38 14.41 -10.46 -7.35
CA ARG A 38 14.96 -10.38 -8.71
C ARG A 38 13.85 -10.43 -9.77
N ASP A 39 12.90 -11.35 -9.62
CA ASP A 39 11.78 -11.49 -10.56
C ASP A 39 10.91 -10.23 -10.64
N ARG A 40 10.64 -9.60 -9.48
CA ARG A 40 9.87 -8.35 -9.40
C ARG A 40 10.61 -7.21 -10.09
N LEU A 41 11.92 -7.11 -9.86
CA LEU A 41 12.77 -6.12 -10.50
C LEU A 41 12.82 -6.34 -12.03
N ASP A 42 13.05 -7.56 -12.49
CA ASP A 42 13.11 -7.88 -13.91
C ASP A 42 11.76 -7.62 -14.61
N LEU A 43 10.64 -7.85 -13.93
CA LEU A 43 9.31 -7.48 -14.44
C LEU A 43 9.17 -5.96 -14.61
N MET A 44 9.65 -5.17 -13.64
CA MET A 44 9.66 -3.71 -13.74
C MET A 44 10.57 -3.22 -14.86
N LEU A 45 11.77 -3.77 -15.02
CA LEU A 45 12.69 -3.37 -16.09
C LEU A 45 12.14 -3.71 -17.47
N LYS A 46 11.38 -4.80 -17.63
CA LYS A 46 10.72 -5.16 -18.89
C LYS A 46 9.64 -4.17 -19.34
N THR A 47 9.08 -3.35 -18.45
CA THR A 47 8.10 -2.33 -18.85
C THR A 47 8.76 -1.07 -19.41
N ILE A 48 10.08 -0.94 -19.23
CA ILE A 48 10.87 0.19 -19.73
C ILE A 48 11.18 -0.07 -21.22
N PRO A 49 10.76 0.82 -22.14
CA PRO A 49 11.08 0.67 -23.56
C PRO A 49 12.58 0.68 -23.82
N GLU A 50 13.03 -0.06 -24.83
CA GLU A 50 14.43 -0.06 -25.24
C GLU A 50 14.90 1.35 -25.61
N GLY A 51 16.08 1.74 -25.10
CA GLY A 51 16.68 3.06 -25.34
C GLY A 51 16.03 4.22 -24.59
N PHE A 52 14.99 3.99 -23.77
CA PHE A 52 14.36 5.06 -22.98
C PHE A 52 15.26 5.56 -21.83
N LEU A 53 15.91 4.63 -21.12
CA LEU A 53 16.89 4.96 -20.07
C LEU A 53 18.29 4.53 -20.48
N GLN A 54 19.27 5.35 -20.15
CA GLN A 54 20.69 5.00 -20.21
C GLN A 54 21.03 3.97 -19.13
N PRO A 55 22.11 3.16 -19.30
CA PRO A 55 22.53 2.19 -18.29
C PRO A 55 22.69 2.77 -16.88
N GLN A 56 23.25 3.99 -16.79
CA GLN A 56 23.45 4.69 -15.51
C GLN A 56 22.12 5.14 -14.87
N GLU A 57 21.11 5.47 -15.68
CA GLU A 57 19.78 5.83 -15.19
C GLU A 57 19.04 4.59 -14.68
N ILE A 58 19.26 3.42 -15.31
CA ILE A 58 18.76 2.13 -14.82
C ILE A 58 19.39 1.80 -13.47
N ASP A 59 20.71 1.95 -13.31
CA ASP A 59 21.39 1.75 -12.04
C ASP A 59 20.83 2.69 -10.94
N LEU A 60 20.60 3.96 -11.27
CA LEU A 60 19.99 4.93 -10.35
C LEU A 60 18.56 4.55 -9.98
N LEU A 61 17.74 4.12 -10.94
CA LEU A 61 16.37 3.66 -10.70
C LEU A 61 16.37 2.51 -9.69
N ILE A 62 17.28 1.54 -9.86
CA ILE A 62 17.38 0.36 -9.00
C ILE A 62 17.82 0.76 -7.61
N TYR A 63 18.79 1.67 -7.49
CA TYR A 63 19.17 2.25 -6.21
C TYR A 63 17.98 2.91 -5.48
N VAL A 64 17.16 3.69 -6.19
CA VAL A 64 15.96 4.33 -5.61
C VAL A 64 14.93 3.29 -5.18
N LEU A 65 14.68 2.27 -6.02
CA LEU A 65 13.73 1.21 -5.70
C LEU A 65 14.16 0.38 -4.48
N ASP A 66 15.46 0.06 -4.37
CA ASP A 66 15.99 -0.69 -3.24
C ASP A 66 15.94 0.12 -1.94
N THR A 67 16.39 1.37 -1.98
CA THR A 67 16.37 2.27 -0.81
C THR A 67 14.95 2.64 -0.36
N ARG A 68 13.97 2.64 -1.27
CA ARG A 68 12.57 2.99 -0.99
C ARG A 68 11.61 1.84 -1.17
N GLN A 69 12.09 0.60 -1.08
CA GLN A 69 11.28 -0.59 -1.32
C GLN A 69 10.02 -0.65 -0.44
N ALA A 70 10.04 -0.08 0.77
CA ALA A 70 8.88 -0.01 1.66
C ALA A 70 7.68 0.78 1.08
N ALA A 71 7.91 1.64 0.10
CA ALA A 71 6.86 2.37 -0.62
C ALA A 71 6.22 1.54 -1.75
N LEU A 72 6.81 0.39 -2.11
CA LEU A 72 6.28 -0.51 -3.13
C LEU A 72 5.38 -1.56 -2.49
N ALA A 73 4.28 -1.88 -3.17
CA ALA A 73 3.37 -2.96 -2.82
C ALA A 73 3.08 -3.81 -4.06
N PHE A 74 3.44 -5.09 -3.99
CA PHE A 74 3.19 -6.08 -5.04
C PHE A 74 2.00 -6.97 -4.71
N THR A 75 1.66 -7.08 -3.44
CA THR A 75 0.47 -7.80 -2.94
C THR A 75 -0.37 -6.88 -2.05
N ASP A 76 -1.63 -7.23 -1.84
CA ASP A 76 -2.53 -6.45 -0.97
C ASP A 76 -2.07 -6.45 0.50
N GLU A 77 -1.28 -7.47 0.90
CA GLU A 77 -0.66 -7.57 2.25
C GLU A 77 0.50 -6.57 2.43
N GLU A 78 1.14 -6.14 1.35
CA GLU A 78 2.24 -5.17 1.39
C GLU A 78 1.75 -3.72 1.32
N ARG A 79 0.45 -3.51 1.07
CA ARG A 79 -0.16 -2.18 0.96
C ARG A 79 -0.13 -1.46 2.31
N GLY A 80 0.34 -0.21 2.31
CA GLY A 80 0.32 0.64 3.49
C GLY A 80 -1.09 1.06 3.92
N PHE A 81 -1.20 1.45 5.19
CA PHE A 81 -2.37 2.11 5.76
C PHE A 81 -2.00 3.52 6.19
N PHE A 82 -2.99 4.41 6.23
CA PHE A 82 -2.80 5.71 6.85
C PHE A 82 -2.54 5.52 8.35
N SER A 83 -1.47 6.12 8.86
CA SER A 83 -1.18 6.11 10.29
C SER A 83 -2.21 6.98 11.02
N SER A 84 -2.77 6.45 12.09
CA SER A 84 -3.70 7.15 12.98
C SER A 84 -3.07 8.37 13.67
N GLU A 85 -1.74 8.46 13.65
CA GLU A 85 -1.01 9.63 14.12
C GLU A 85 -1.32 10.89 13.30
N TYR A 86 -1.40 10.74 11.98
CA TYR A 86 -1.60 11.85 11.03
C TYR A 86 -3.05 11.93 10.54
N PHE A 87 -3.71 10.77 10.43
CA PHE A 87 -5.08 10.63 9.94
C PHE A 87 -5.94 10.00 11.04
N PRO A 88 -6.57 10.79 11.92
CA PRO A 88 -7.40 10.25 12.98
C PRO A 88 -8.58 9.46 12.42
N ASN A 89 -9.16 8.59 13.25
CA ASN A 89 -10.35 7.82 12.89
C ASN A 89 -11.49 8.75 12.47
N TYR A 90 -12.21 8.36 11.43
CA TYR A 90 -13.33 9.13 10.92
C TYR A 90 -14.53 9.01 11.87
N GLU A 91 -15.03 10.14 12.37
CA GLU A 91 -16.29 10.20 13.12
C GLU A 91 -17.45 10.44 12.17
N MET A 92 -18.34 9.46 12.02
CA MET A 92 -19.57 9.62 11.24
C MET A 92 -20.61 10.39 12.05
N PRO A 93 -21.04 11.59 11.62
CA PRO A 93 -22.07 12.32 12.35
C PRO A 93 -23.42 11.64 12.17
N THR A 94 -24.06 11.31 13.29
CA THR A 94 -25.39 10.73 13.32
C THR A 94 -26.39 11.71 13.92
N ILE A 95 -27.66 11.54 13.57
CA ILE A 95 -28.79 12.13 14.29
C ILE A 95 -29.36 11.10 15.26
N GLU A 96 -30.25 11.48 16.16
CA GLU A 96 -30.97 10.50 17.00
C GLU A 96 -31.76 9.55 16.09
N HIS A 97 -31.43 8.26 16.17
CA HIS A 97 -32.07 7.21 15.39
C HIS A 97 -32.00 5.89 16.14
N ILE A 98 -32.86 4.96 15.76
CA ILE A 98 -32.80 3.57 16.21
C ILE A 98 -31.93 2.82 15.20
N PRO A 99 -30.89 2.08 15.62
CA PRO A 99 -30.10 1.25 14.70
C PRO A 99 -31.02 0.32 13.90
N TRP A 100 -30.92 0.38 12.58
CA TRP A 100 -31.69 -0.49 11.69
C TRP A 100 -30.88 -1.74 11.38
N GLN A 101 -31.43 -2.92 11.70
CA GLN A 101 -30.86 -4.20 11.30
C GLN A 101 -31.77 -4.88 10.26
N LEU A 102 -31.19 -5.27 9.12
CA LEU A 102 -31.85 -6.09 8.10
C LEU A 102 -31.31 -7.52 8.16
N PRO A 103 -32.15 -8.54 7.90
CA PRO A 103 -31.66 -9.90 7.74
C PRO A 103 -30.67 -9.96 6.56
N PRO A 104 -29.57 -10.73 6.66
CA PRO A 104 -28.61 -10.87 5.57
C PRO A 104 -29.29 -11.39 4.29
N ILE A 105 -28.92 -10.81 3.15
CA ILE A 105 -29.39 -11.27 1.83
C ILE A 105 -28.85 -12.67 1.59
N ARG A 106 -29.72 -13.61 1.17
CA ARG A 106 -29.31 -14.98 0.88
C ARG A 106 -28.34 -15.01 -0.30
N MET A 107 -27.13 -15.50 -0.04
CA MET A 107 -26.10 -15.67 -1.05
C MET A 107 -26.34 -16.96 -1.84
N PRO A 108 -26.17 -16.95 -3.17
CA PRO A 108 -26.18 -18.17 -3.96
C PRO A 108 -25.06 -19.11 -3.53
N LYS A 109 -25.35 -20.41 -3.42
CA LYS A 109 -24.39 -21.42 -2.94
C LYS A 109 -23.07 -21.43 -3.75
N ALA A 110 -23.17 -21.20 -5.06
CA ALA A 110 -21.99 -21.12 -5.94
C ALA A 110 -21.03 -19.97 -5.60
N MET A 111 -21.52 -18.93 -4.91
CA MET A 111 -20.74 -17.74 -4.52
C MET A 111 -20.17 -17.81 -3.10
N GLU A 112 -20.58 -18.79 -2.29
CA GLU A 112 -20.15 -18.89 -0.89
C GLU A 112 -18.63 -19.01 -0.75
N ASP A 113 -18.01 -19.92 -1.51
CA ASP A 113 -16.58 -20.16 -1.41
C ASP A 113 -15.73 -18.97 -1.90
N PRO A 114 -16.00 -18.35 -3.07
CA PRO A 114 -15.33 -17.11 -3.47
C PRO A 114 -15.43 -16.00 -2.41
N VAL A 115 -16.63 -15.76 -1.87
CA VAL A 115 -16.89 -14.68 -0.91
C VAL A 115 -16.19 -14.98 0.42
N ARG A 116 -16.24 -16.22 0.89
CA ARG A 116 -15.53 -16.65 2.10
C ARG A 116 -14.03 -16.43 1.98
N ARG A 117 -13.43 -16.75 0.82
CA ARG A 117 -12.01 -16.49 0.58
C ARG A 117 -11.70 -15.00 0.62
N LEU A 118 -12.52 -14.18 -0.02
CA LEU A 118 -12.36 -12.73 -0.05
C LEU A 118 -12.44 -12.11 1.36
N ILE A 119 -13.44 -12.50 2.16
CA ILE A 119 -13.59 -12.02 3.54
C ILE A 119 -12.36 -12.40 4.36
N LYS A 120 -11.91 -13.66 4.31
CA LYS A 120 -10.71 -14.12 5.02
C LYS A 120 -9.46 -13.35 4.61
N GLN A 121 -9.31 -13.06 3.32
CA GLN A 121 -8.21 -12.24 2.82
C GLN A 121 -8.29 -10.82 3.39
N HIS A 122 -9.47 -10.19 3.39
CA HIS A 122 -9.66 -8.86 3.96
C HIS A 122 -9.38 -8.81 5.46
N CYS A 123 -9.80 -9.82 6.23
CA CYS A 123 -9.41 -9.97 7.64
C CYS A 123 -7.88 -10.10 7.78
N LYS A 124 -7.23 -10.98 7.00
CA LYS A 124 -5.78 -11.16 7.04
C LYS A 124 -5.01 -9.87 6.72
N THR A 125 -5.53 -9.07 5.78
CA THR A 125 -4.94 -7.77 5.41
C THR A 125 -5.28 -6.64 6.39
N GLY A 126 -6.11 -6.88 7.42
CA GLY A 126 -6.55 -5.85 8.36
C GLY A 126 -7.58 -4.86 7.79
N LYS A 127 -8.23 -5.18 6.66
CA LYS A 127 -9.33 -4.37 6.10
C LYS A 127 -10.63 -4.59 6.86
N PHE A 128 -10.87 -5.82 7.32
CA PHE A 128 -12.02 -6.19 8.13
C PHE A 128 -11.53 -6.67 9.49
N GLU A 129 -12.32 -6.36 10.51
CA GLU A 129 -12.10 -6.78 11.89
C GLU A 129 -13.27 -7.69 12.30
N ASP A 130 -13.01 -8.61 13.23
CA ASP A 130 -14.07 -9.39 13.85
C ASP A 130 -14.94 -8.43 14.70
N SER A 131 -16.26 -8.51 14.54
CA SER A 131 -17.25 -7.67 15.26
C SER A 131 -17.68 -8.27 16.58
#